data_AF-A0A819UTG5-F1
#
_entry.id   AF-A0A819UTG5-F1
#
_cell.length_a   1.000
_cell.length_b   1.000
_cell.length_c   1.000
_cell.angle_alpha   90.00
_cell.angle_beta   90.00
_cell.angle_gamma   90.00
#
_symmetry.space_group_name_H-M   'P 1'
#
loop_
_entity.id
_entity.type
_entity.pdbx_description
1 polymer ?
#
loop_
_entity_poly.entity_id
_entity_poly.type
_entity_poly.pdbx_seq_one_letter_code
_entity_poly.pdbx_strand_id
1 'polypeptide(L)'
;MKGDVAFSSGFTMILNAAIIVAGKDSLSIGAQTGIGVGITFIWAVTNALRIDQQGWLNNIAVILQISSAISIVVVLLVMVPQRATAQDVFTSTYNGTGFPFIYVCFIGILPALFSFSGYEGNIFESEHSVSSSSFVAGAHMAEETRGADRAVPKGIVWTCVCSAIVGTTYLLALLFVIPDVASFVNNNNSDNTTLNLVVATYQVAVPHQNALGLIILLLLNIYFAGLSSLTASSRIG
;
A
#
# COMPACT_ATOMS: atom_id res chain seq x y z
N MET A 1 7.39 12.52 -8.17
CA MET A 1 6.27 13.48 -8.02
C MET A 1 4.87 12.83 -8.04
N LYS A 2 4.48 12.00 -9.02
CA LYS A 2 3.12 11.37 -8.98
C LYS A 2 2.96 10.32 -7.87
N GLY A 3 4.01 9.58 -7.51
CA GLY A 3 3.98 8.58 -6.44
C GLY A 3 3.85 9.18 -5.03
N ASP A 4 4.49 10.32 -4.77
CA ASP A 4 4.58 10.91 -3.42
C ASP A 4 3.22 11.42 -2.92
N VAL A 5 2.36 11.90 -3.83
CA VAL A 5 0.99 12.32 -3.53
C VAL A 5 0.10 11.12 -3.16
N ALA A 6 0.32 9.95 -3.77
CA ALA A 6 -0.41 8.74 -3.44
C ALA A 6 -0.10 8.26 -2.01
N PHE A 7 1.18 8.29 -1.60
CA PHE A 7 1.57 7.95 -0.23
C PHE A 7 1.02 8.94 0.80
N SER A 8 1.07 10.24 0.49
CA SER A 8 0.51 11.28 1.36
C SER A 8 -1.01 11.13 1.51
N SER A 9 -1.74 10.92 0.41
CA SER A 9 -3.19 10.68 0.45
C SER A 9 -3.56 9.37 1.16
N GLY A 10 -2.75 8.32 1.01
CA GLY A 10 -2.97 7.07 1.75
C GLY A 10 -2.73 7.26 3.25
N PHE A 11 -1.68 8.00 3.63
CA PHE A 11 -1.37 8.31 5.02
C PHE A 11 -2.52 9.06 5.70
N THR A 12 -3.08 10.07 5.05
CA THR A 12 -4.20 10.85 5.59
C THR A 12 -5.46 10.01 5.72
N MET A 13 -5.71 9.10 4.78
CA MET A 13 -6.86 8.19 4.83
C MET A 13 -6.74 7.19 5.98
N ILE A 14 -5.56 6.60 6.20
CA ILE A 14 -5.30 5.66 7.30
C ILE A 14 -5.32 6.39 8.65
N LEU A 15 -4.79 7.61 8.70
CA LEU A 15 -4.87 8.44 9.90
C LEU A 15 -6.32 8.77 10.25
N ASN A 16 -7.14 9.10 9.24
CA ASN A 16 -8.56 9.36 9.45
C ASN A 16 -9.29 8.08 9.92
N ALA A 17 -8.94 6.91 9.38
CA ALA A 17 -9.45 5.64 9.88
C ALA A 17 -9.09 5.42 11.37
N ALA A 18 -7.87 5.77 11.79
CA ALA A 18 -7.47 5.68 13.21
C ALA A 18 -8.30 6.62 14.10
N ILE A 19 -8.61 7.82 13.61
CA ILE A 19 -9.43 8.83 14.33
C ILE A 19 -10.87 8.33 14.50
N ILE A 20 -11.45 7.77 13.44
CA ILE A 20 -12.81 7.19 13.47
C ILE A 20 -12.86 6.00 14.43
N VAL A 21 -11.87 5.11 14.38
CA VAL A 21 -11.78 4.01 15.33
C VAL A 21 -11.48 4.51 16.74
N ALA A 22 -10.88 5.68 16.94
CA ALA A 22 -10.73 6.27 18.27
C ALA A 22 -12.02 6.91 18.81
N GLY A 23 -13.14 6.82 18.08
CA GLY A 23 -14.44 7.34 18.47
C GLY A 23 -14.64 8.83 18.16
N LYS A 24 -13.84 9.41 17.25
CA LYS A 24 -13.97 10.80 16.81
C LYS A 24 -14.57 10.88 15.40
N ASP A 25 -15.14 12.04 15.07
CA ASP A 25 -15.70 12.27 13.74
C ASP A 25 -14.63 12.25 12.65
N SER A 26 -15.07 11.89 11.43
CA SER A 26 -14.20 11.88 10.25
C SER A 26 -13.63 13.29 9.97
N LEU A 27 -12.35 13.34 9.61
CA LEU A 27 -11.69 14.58 9.22
C LEU A 27 -12.29 15.15 7.94
N SER A 28 -12.48 16.47 7.90
CA SER A 28 -12.88 17.17 6.67
C SER A 28 -11.84 17.01 5.56
N ILE A 29 -12.27 17.08 4.30
CA ILE A 29 -11.38 16.98 3.13
C ILE A 29 -10.26 18.03 3.20
N GLY A 30 -10.56 19.24 3.68
CA GLY A 30 -9.57 20.29 3.89
C GLY A 30 -8.51 19.93 4.94
N ALA A 31 -8.92 19.35 6.07
CA ALA A 31 -7.99 18.88 7.09
C ALA A 31 -7.12 17.72 6.59
N GLN A 32 -7.70 16.74 5.89
CA GLN A 32 -6.96 15.65 5.26
C GLN A 32 -5.92 16.18 4.26
N THR A 33 -6.29 17.16 3.44
CA THR A 33 -5.39 17.78 2.46
C THR A 33 -4.24 18.53 3.16
N GLY A 34 -4.54 19.31 4.21
CA GLY A 34 -3.53 20.03 4.98
C GLY A 34 -2.53 19.10 5.66
N ILE A 35 -3.00 17.99 6.25
CA ILE A 35 -2.12 16.95 6.82
C ILE A 35 -1.26 16.31 5.72
N GLY A 36 -1.85 16.04 4.55
CA GLY A 36 -1.12 15.47 3.41
C GLY A 36 0.03 16.36 2.92
N VAL A 37 -0.20 17.67 2.85
CA VAL A 37 0.86 18.65 2.54
C VAL A 37 1.91 18.65 3.65
N GLY A 38 1.48 18.68 4.91
CA GLY A 38 2.37 18.67 6.08
C GLY A 38 3.28 17.45 6.14
N ILE A 39 2.75 16.24 5.91
CA ILE A 39 3.56 15.02 5.96
C ILE A 39 4.58 14.96 4.83
N THR A 40 4.20 15.44 3.64
CA THR A 40 5.12 15.54 2.50
C THR A 40 6.27 16.50 2.81
N PHE A 41 5.96 17.63 3.45
CA PHE A 41 6.97 18.58 3.91
C PHE A 41 7.90 17.96 4.97
N ILE A 42 7.36 17.19 5.93
CA ILE A 42 8.15 16.47 6.93
C ILE A 42 9.10 15.46 6.27
N TRP A 43 8.62 14.69 5.29
CA TRP A 43 9.46 13.77 4.53
C TRP A 43 10.57 14.53 3.78
N ALA A 44 10.25 15.67 3.15
CA ALA A 44 11.23 16.48 2.43
C ALA A 44 12.32 17.04 3.35
N VAL A 45 11.94 17.56 4.52
CA VAL A 45 12.89 18.04 5.53
C VAL A 45 13.74 16.89 6.07
N THR A 46 13.14 15.74 6.37
CA THR A 46 13.86 14.56 6.87
C THR A 46 14.87 14.06 5.83
N ASN A 47 14.48 14.04 4.55
CA ASN A 47 15.34 13.68 3.44
C ASN A 47 16.50 14.67 3.27
N ALA A 48 16.25 15.97 3.44
CA ALA A 48 17.26 17.01 3.31
C ALA A 48 18.28 17.02 4.48
N LEU A 49 17.85 16.71 5.70
CA LEU A 49 18.69 16.81 6.91
C LEU A 49 19.51 15.54 7.23
N ARG A 50 19.22 14.39 6.63
CA ARG A 50 19.78 13.08 7.04
C ARG A 50 20.44 12.28 5.92
N ILE A 51 21.13 12.96 5.01
CA ILE A 51 21.81 12.34 3.86
C ILE A 51 22.79 11.23 4.31
N ASP A 52 23.48 11.44 5.44
CA ASP A 52 24.57 10.58 5.91
C ASP A 52 24.10 9.25 6.54
N GLN A 53 22.88 9.22 7.12
CA GLN A 53 22.33 8.04 7.83
C GLN A 53 21.22 7.33 7.05
N GLN A 54 21.01 7.73 5.81
CA GLN A 54 19.83 7.32 5.04
C GLN A 54 19.78 5.83 4.72
N GLY A 55 20.95 5.21 4.52
CA GLY A 55 21.04 3.76 4.28
C GLY A 55 20.55 2.94 5.48
N TRP A 56 20.92 3.33 6.70
CA TRP A 56 20.49 2.64 7.92
C TRP A 56 18.99 2.80 8.17
N LEU A 57 18.48 4.02 8.00
CA LEU A 57 17.03 4.30 8.12
C LEU A 57 16.22 3.50 7.11
N ASN A 58 16.67 3.42 5.86
CA ASN A 58 15.97 2.66 4.82
C ASN A 58 15.96 1.15 5.12
N ASN A 59 17.06 0.60 5.63
CA ASN A 59 17.12 -0.83 6.00
C ASN A 59 16.16 -1.17 7.14
N ILE A 60 16.09 -0.32 8.17
CA ILE A 60 15.13 -0.49 9.27
C ILE A 60 13.71 -0.31 8.77
N ALA A 61 13.46 0.69 7.93
CA ALA A 61 12.16 0.94 7.33
C ALA A 61 11.67 -0.30 6.57
N VAL A 62 12.52 -0.98 5.81
CA VAL A 62 12.17 -2.22 5.10
C VAL A 62 11.80 -3.34 6.08
N ILE A 63 12.58 -3.54 7.14
CA ILE A 63 12.29 -4.57 8.16
C ILE A 63 10.95 -4.28 8.85
N LEU A 64 10.68 -3.01 9.19
CA LEU A 64 9.42 -2.60 9.81
C LEU A 64 8.22 -2.76 8.86
N GLN A 65 8.39 -2.43 7.57
CA GLN A 65 7.35 -2.60 6.57
C GLN A 65 7.01 -4.08 6.34
N ILE A 66 8.02 -4.95 6.22
CA ILE A 66 7.80 -6.39 6.05
C ILE A 66 7.17 -6.99 7.32
N SER A 67 7.70 -6.66 8.50
CA SER A 67 7.18 -7.21 9.76
C SER A 67 5.75 -6.74 10.06
N SER A 68 5.42 -5.46 9.79
CA SER A 68 4.04 -4.96 9.91
C SER A 68 3.09 -5.62 8.92
N ALA A 69 3.47 -5.77 7.65
CA ALA A 69 2.64 -6.44 6.64
C ALA A 69 2.32 -7.88 7.04
N ILE A 70 3.32 -8.66 7.46
CA ILE A 70 3.14 -10.04 7.94
C ILE A 70 2.25 -10.06 9.18
N SER A 71 2.51 -9.17 10.15
CA SER A 71 1.72 -9.09 11.39
C SER A 71 0.25 -8.81 11.10
N ILE A 72 -0.05 -7.89 10.18
CA ILE A 72 -1.42 -7.57 9.78
C ILE A 72 -2.11 -8.80 9.16
N VAL A 73 -1.46 -9.50 8.22
CA VAL A 73 -2.03 -10.73 7.61
C VAL A 73 -2.32 -11.79 8.68
N VAL A 74 -1.37 -12.03 9.58
CA VAL A 74 -1.53 -13.04 10.64
C VAL A 74 -2.67 -12.66 11.57
N VAL A 75 -2.74 -11.41 12.03
CA VAL A 75 -3.80 -10.97 12.94
C VAL A 75 -5.17 -11.04 12.29
N LEU A 76 -5.31 -10.58 11.04
CA LEU A 76 -6.55 -10.67 10.28
C LEU A 76 -7.01 -12.12 10.11
N LEU A 77 -6.10 -13.05 9.80
CA LEU A 77 -6.47 -14.44 9.63
C LEU A 77 -6.77 -15.15 10.95
N VAL A 78 -6.06 -14.86 12.03
CA VAL A 78 -6.17 -15.59 13.31
C VAL A 78 -7.33 -15.07 14.16
N MET A 79 -7.51 -13.75 14.25
CA MET A 79 -8.40 -13.16 15.25
C MET A 79 -9.85 -12.98 14.78
N VAL A 80 -10.13 -13.19 13.49
CA VAL A 80 -11.49 -13.06 12.95
C VAL A 80 -12.46 -14.09 13.56
N PRO A 81 -13.58 -13.65 14.16
CA PRO A 81 -14.55 -14.53 14.80
C PRO A 81 -15.42 -15.30 13.81
N GLN A 82 -15.68 -14.74 12.62
CA GLN A 82 -16.44 -15.39 11.55
C GLN A 82 -15.75 -15.15 10.21
N ARG A 83 -15.40 -16.23 9.51
CA ARG A 83 -14.71 -16.18 8.23
C ARG A 83 -15.70 -16.46 7.10
N ALA A 84 -15.52 -15.78 5.96
CA ALA A 84 -16.21 -16.14 4.73
C ALA A 84 -15.84 -17.58 4.30
N THR A 85 -16.76 -18.28 3.63
CA THR A 85 -16.45 -19.61 3.09
C THR A 85 -15.55 -19.47 1.87
N ALA A 86 -14.69 -20.45 1.59
CA ALA A 86 -13.88 -20.46 0.36
C ALA A 86 -14.76 -20.35 -0.90
N GLN A 87 -15.95 -20.96 -0.89
CA GLN A 87 -16.92 -20.81 -1.97
C GLN A 87 -17.33 -19.35 -2.14
N ASP A 88 -17.68 -18.64 -1.06
CA ASP A 88 -18.09 -17.24 -1.12
C ASP A 88 -16.95 -16.36 -1.66
N VAL A 89 -15.71 -16.58 -1.19
CA VAL A 89 -14.52 -15.84 -1.60
C VAL A 89 -14.23 -15.97 -3.10
N PHE A 90 -14.39 -17.17 -3.68
CA PHE A 90 -14.05 -17.43 -5.09
C PHE A 90 -15.22 -17.33 -6.06
N THR A 91 -16.47 -17.34 -5.59
CA THR A 91 -17.66 -17.37 -6.46
C THR A 91 -18.56 -16.16 -6.30
N SER A 92 -18.49 -15.44 -5.18
CA SER A 92 -19.28 -14.23 -4.97
C SER A 92 -18.61 -13.02 -5.62
N THR A 93 -19.40 -12.20 -6.29
CA THR A 93 -18.95 -10.93 -6.85
C THR A 93 -19.93 -9.83 -6.48
N TYR A 94 -19.42 -8.72 -5.97
CA TYR A 94 -20.21 -7.54 -5.65
C TYR A 94 -19.86 -6.40 -6.62
N ASN A 95 -20.86 -5.92 -7.37
CA ASN A 95 -20.71 -4.76 -8.25
C ASN A 95 -21.73 -3.67 -7.86
N GLY A 96 -21.29 -2.73 -7.02
CA GLY A 96 -22.05 -1.53 -6.67
C GLY A 96 -21.74 -0.30 -7.52
N THR A 97 -20.95 -0.44 -8.60
CA THR A 97 -20.38 0.72 -9.32
C THR A 97 -21.27 1.28 -10.44
N GLY A 98 -22.28 0.50 -10.87
CA GLY A 98 -23.11 0.85 -12.03
C GLY A 98 -22.46 0.60 -13.40
N PHE A 99 -21.18 0.19 -13.44
CA PHE A 99 -20.49 -0.17 -14.68
C PHE A 99 -20.63 -1.66 -15.03
N PRO A 100 -20.42 -2.06 -16.31
CA PRO A 100 -20.38 -3.46 -16.70
C PRO A 100 -19.29 -4.23 -15.92
N PHE A 101 -19.56 -5.50 -15.59
CA PHE A 101 -18.66 -6.33 -14.78
C PHE A 101 -17.22 -6.33 -15.29
N ILE A 102 -17.02 -6.50 -16.61
CA ILE A 102 -15.70 -6.51 -17.26
C ILE A 102 -14.94 -5.20 -17.00
N TYR A 103 -15.63 -4.06 -17.04
CA TYR A 103 -15.01 -2.76 -16.78
C TYR A 103 -14.54 -2.64 -15.32
N VAL A 104 -15.33 -3.16 -14.38
CA VAL A 104 -14.96 -3.23 -12.96
C VAL A 104 -13.75 -4.13 -12.75
N CYS A 105 -13.64 -5.25 -13.47
CA CYS A 105 -12.44 -6.09 -13.44
C CYS A 105 -11.19 -5.31 -13.85
N PHE A 106 -11.26 -4.51 -14.93
CA PHE A 106 -10.14 -3.66 -15.34
C PHE A 106 -9.79 -2.60 -14.28
N ILE A 107 -10.79 -1.99 -13.64
CA ILE A 107 -10.54 -1.06 -12.52
C ILE A 107 -9.85 -1.79 -11.36
N GLY A 108 -10.28 -3.01 -11.02
CA GLY A 108 -9.68 -3.80 -9.94
C GLY A 108 -8.23 -4.22 -10.21
N ILE A 109 -7.84 -4.34 -11.48
CA ILE A 109 -6.45 -4.63 -11.88
C ILE A 109 -5.54 -3.40 -11.70
N LEU A 110 -6.05 -2.17 -11.81
CA LEU A 110 -5.23 -0.96 -11.73
C LEU A 110 -4.44 -0.83 -10.42
N PRO A 111 -5.01 -1.01 -9.22
CA PRO A 111 -4.24 -1.00 -7.97
C PRO A 111 -3.17 -2.09 -7.91
N ALA A 112 -3.45 -3.27 -8.46
CA ALA A 112 -2.47 -4.36 -8.52
C ALA A 112 -1.27 -3.97 -9.41
N LEU A 113 -1.53 -3.37 -10.57
CA LEU A 113 -0.47 -2.83 -11.44
C LEU A 113 0.33 -1.72 -10.75
N PHE A 114 -0.34 -0.85 -9.99
CA PHE A 114 0.34 0.18 -9.21
C PHE A 114 1.27 -0.43 -8.15
N SER A 115 0.88 -1.52 -7.48
CA SER A 115 1.75 -2.23 -6.53
C SER A 115 3.00 -2.85 -7.15
N PHE A 116 2.98 -3.12 -8.46
CA PHE A 116 4.17 -3.57 -9.21
C PHE A 116 4.99 -2.42 -9.81
N SER A 117 4.50 -1.17 -9.73
CA SER A 117 5.27 -0.01 -10.17
C SER A 117 6.39 0.28 -9.17
N GLY A 118 7.64 0.33 -9.66
CA GLY A 118 8.83 0.54 -8.82
C GLY A 118 9.94 -0.50 -8.97
N TYR A 119 9.68 -1.64 -9.63
CA TYR A 119 10.70 -2.67 -9.94
C TYR A 119 11.45 -2.41 -11.25
N GLU A 120 11.54 -1.15 -11.67
CA GLU A 120 12.01 -0.77 -12.99
C GLU A 120 13.53 -1.01 -13.14
N GLY A 121 13.86 -2.23 -13.52
CA GLY A 121 14.99 -2.59 -14.35
C GLY A 121 14.45 -3.37 -15.54
N ASN A 122 14.86 -2.95 -16.74
CA ASN A 122 14.48 -3.44 -18.06
C ASN A 122 13.85 -4.84 -18.12
N ILE A 123 12.58 -4.90 -18.50
CA ILE A 123 12.07 -6.04 -19.27
C ILE A 123 11.25 -5.47 -20.43
N PHE A 124 11.77 -5.69 -21.64
CA PHE A 124 11.20 -5.42 -22.97
C PHE A 124 11.72 -4.14 -23.64
N GLU A 125 12.87 -4.28 -24.32
CA GLU A 125 13.05 -3.59 -25.60
C GLU A 125 12.00 -4.14 -26.58
N SER A 126 10.92 -3.39 -26.78
CA SER A 126 10.32 -3.27 -28.10
C SER A 126 9.87 -1.83 -28.27
N GLU A 127 10.30 -1.23 -29.38
CA GLU A 127 10.26 0.18 -29.71
C GLU A 127 8.93 0.91 -29.45
N HIS A 128 9.07 2.23 -29.37
CA HIS A 128 8.04 3.27 -29.35
C HIS A 128 7.41 3.59 -27.99
N SER A 129 8.10 4.52 -27.32
CA SER A 129 7.48 5.71 -26.75
C SER A 129 6.44 5.49 -25.65
N VAL A 130 6.89 5.40 -24.39
CA VAL A 130 6.46 6.23 -23.25
C VAL A 130 7.21 5.79 -21.98
N SER A 131 7.74 6.77 -21.24
CA SER A 131 8.36 6.68 -19.90
C SER A 131 9.86 6.35 -19.82
N SER A 132 10.68 7.26 -20.37
CA SER A 132 12.15 7.29 -20.24
C SER A 132 12.67 7.54 -18.81
N SER A 133 11.79 7.77 -17.82
CA SER A 133 12.17 7.92 -16.40
C SER A 133 12.40 6.60 -15.67
N SER A 134 11.93 5.49 -16.25
CA SER A 134 11.91 4.16 -15.64
C SER A 134 13.22 3.39 -15.78
N PHE A 135 14.10 3.81 -16.69
CA PHE A 135 15.35 3.11 -16.99
C PHE A 135 16.48 3.37 -15.97
N VAL A 136 16.35 4.42 -15.15
CA VAL A 136 17.51 5.05 -14.51
C VAL A 136 17.85 4.44 -13.14
N ALA A 137 16.87 3.96 -12.38
CA ALA A 137 17.09 3.50 -11.00
C ALA A 137 17.84 2.17 -10.92
N GLY A 138 17.51 1.20 -11.78
CA GLY A 138 18.18 -0.10 -11.84
C GLY A 138 19.59 -0.04 -12.43
N ALA A 139 19.84 0.85 -13.41
CA ALA A 139 21.13 0.97 -14.08
C ALA A 139 22.23 1.54 -13.17
N HIS A 140 21.91 2.52 -12.32
CA HIS A 140 22.87 3.06 -11.35
C HIS A 140 23.18 2.06 -10.21
N MET A 141 22.17 1.31 -9.75
CA MET A 141 22.41 0.25 -8.75
C MET A 141 23.13 -0.97 -9.35
N ALA A 142 23.04 -1.17 -10.67
CA ALA A 142 23.76 -2.23 -11.38
C ALA A 142 25.28 -1.99 -11.40
N GLU A 143 25.73 -0.73 -11.41
CA GLU A 143 27.16 -0.37 -11.43
C GLU A 143 27.90 -0.85 -10.16
N GLU A 144 27.22 -0.88 -9.02
CA GLU A 144 27.75 -1.35 -7.74
C GLU A 144 27.48 -2.86 -7.49
N THR A 145 26.71 -3.51 -8.36
CA THR A 145 26.28 -4.91 -8.20
C THR A 145 27.28 -5.87 -8.85
N ARG A 146 27.93 -6.71 -8.04
CA ARG A 146 28.79 -7.80 -8.54
C ARG A 146 27.98 -8.79 -9.40
N GLY A 147 28.36 -8.95 -10.67
CA GLY A 147 27.65 -9.85 -11.60
C GLY A 147 26.26 -9.33 -11.98
N ALA A 148 26.17 -8.02 -12.24
CA ALA A 148 24.92 -7.33 -12.57
C ALA A 148 24.16 -7.97 -13.75
N ASP A 149 24.87 -8.54 -14.71
CA ASP A 149 24.33 -9.25 -15.89
C ASP A 149 23.33 -10.37 -15.52
N ARG A 150 23.53 -11.03 -14.37
CA ARG A 150 22.64 -12.10 -13.88
C ARG A 150 21.92 -11.74 -12.60
N ALA A 151 22.53 -10.96 -11.72
CA ALA A 151 21.98 -10.61 -10.43
C ALA A 151 20.78 -9.66 -10.56
N VAL A 152 20.87 -8.66 -11.45
CA VAL A 152 19.81 -7.66 -11.65
C VAL A 152 18.54 -8.29 -12.23
N PRO A 153 18.57 -9.06 -13.35
CA PRO A 153 17.36 -9.71 -13.88
C PRO A 153 16.72 -10.69 -12.88
N LYS A 154 17.53 -11.47 -12.16
CA LYS A 154 17.02 -12.38 -11.13
C LYS A 154 16.36 -11.63 -9.98
N GLY A 155 16.96 -10.53 -9.52
CA GLY A 155 16.40 -9.69 -8.47
C GLY A 155 15.01 -9.15 -8.82
N ILE A 156 14.84 -8.67 -10.05
CA ILE A 156 13.55 -8.16 -10.53
C ILE A 156 12.48 -9.27 -10.52
N VAL A 157 12.79 -10.44 -11.10
CA VAL A 157 11.85 -11.58 -11.15
C VAL A 157 11.47 -12.03 -9.75
N TRP A 158 12.44 -12.22 -8.86
CA TRP A 158 12.17 -12.64 -7.49
C TRP A 158 11.33 -11.62 -6.72
N THR A 159 11.57 -10.33 -6.94
CA THR A 159 10.80 -9.29 -6.24
C THR A 159 9.36 -9.23 -6.75
N CYS A 160 9.13 -9.36 -8.05
CA CYS A 160 7.78 -9.50 -8.61
C CYS A 160 7.05 -10.73 -8.06
N VAL A 161 7.71 -11.90 -8.00
CA VAL A 161 7.11 -13.13 -7.47
C VAL A 161 6.77 -12.98 -5.99
N CYS A 162 7.69 -12.47 -5.18
CA CYS A 162 7.46 -12.23 -3.76
C CYS A 162 6.29 -11.26 -3.54
N SER A 163 6.24 -10.15 -4.29
CA SER A 163 5.16 -9.16 -4.19
C SER A 163 3.81 -9.74 -4.65
N ALA A 164 3.79 -10.57 -5.70
CA ALA A 164 2.58 -11.26 -6.12
C ALA A 164 2.05 -12.21 -5.04
N ILE A 165 2.93 -12.99 -4.40
CA ILE A 165 2.54 -13.92 -3.32
C ILE A 165 2.03 -13.15 -2.10
N VAL A 166 2.77 -12.15 -1.63
CA VAL A 166 2.40 -11.36 -0.44
C VAL A 166 1.12 -10.56 -0.70
N GLY A 167 1.02 -9.88 -1.82
CA GLY A 167 -0.16 -9.10 -2.21
C GLY A 167 -1.41 -9.96 -2.36
N THR A 168 -1.30 -11.12 -3.02
CA THR A 168 -2.41 -12.06 -3.16
C THR A 168 -2.83 -12.63 -1.81
N THR A 169 -1.88 -13.00 -0.96
CA THR A 169 -2.16 -13.50 0.40
C THR A 169 -2.87 -12.45 1.25
N TYR A 170 -2.44 -11.20 1.17
CA TYR A 170 -3.08 -10.07 1.85
C TYR A 170 -4.51 -9.84 1.37
N LEU A 171 -4.74 -9.84 0.05
CA LEU A 171 -6.07 -9.68 -0.52
C LEU A 171 -7.01 -10.84 -0.15
N LEU A 172 -6.52 -12.08 -0.18
CA LEU A 172 -7.29 -13.24 0.26
C LEU A 172 -7.63 -13.12 1.75
N ALA A 173 -6.67 -12.74 2.60
CA ALA A 173 -6.92 -12.53 4.02
C ALA A 173 -8.04 -11.52 4.25
N LEU A 174 -8.02 -10.37 3.56
CA LEU A 174 -9.10 -9.39 3.61
C LEU A 174 -10.44 -9.98 3.17
N LEU A 175 -10.48 -10.74 2.09
CA LEU A 175 -11.72 -11.32 1.56
C LEU A 175 -12.31 -12.38 2.51
N PHE A 176 -11.47 -13.14 3.22
CA PHE A 176 -11.91 -14.06 4.27
C PHE A 176 -12.42 -13.36 5.53
N VAL A 177 -11.95 -12.13 5.83
CA VAL A 177 -12.42 -11.32 6.97
C VAL A 177 -13.79 -10.68 6.70
N ILE A 178 -14.14 -10.47 5.42
CA ILE A 178 -15.31 -9.71 5.01
C ILE A 178 -16.38 -10.66 4.43
N PRO A 179 -17.31 -11.19 5.25
CA PRO A 179 -18.32 -12.13 4.78
C PRO A 179 -19.39 -11.50 3.88
N ASP A 180 -19.69 -10.20 4.04
CA ASP A 180 -20.67 -9.50 3.20
C ASP A 180 -20.13 -8.14 2.74
N VAL A 181 -19.53 -8.07 1.56
CA VAL A 181 -18.94 -6.84 1.00
C VAL A 181 -19.94 -5.68 0.94
N ALA A 182 -21.23 -5.93 0.70
CA ALA A 182 -22.24 -4.89 0.57
C ALA A 182 -22.41 -4.09 1.87
N SER A 183 -22.40 -4.79 3.02
CA SER A 183 -22.52 -4.15 4.33
C SER A 183 -21.33 -3.24 4.68
N PHE A 184 -20.12 -3.57 4.19
CA PHE A 184 -18.90 -2.79 4.45
C PHE A 184 -18.81 -1.57 3.53
N VAL A 185 -19.27 -1.70 2.27
CA VAL A 185 -19.31 -0.60 1.30
C VAL A 185 -20.35 0.45 1.68
N ASN A 186 -21.52 0.02 2.18
CA ASN A 186 -22.64 0.91 2.53
C ASN A 186 -22.57 1.44 3.97
N ASN A 187 -21.46 1.23 4.67
CA ASN A 187 -21.32 1.72 6.04
C ASN A 187 -21.20 3.26 6.04
N ASN A 188 -22.03 3.96 6.82
CA ASN A 188 -22.16 5.43 6.84
C ASN A 188 -21.03 6.15 7.62
N ASN A 189 -19.88 5.51 7.85
CA ASN A 189 -18.79 6.10 8.63
C ASN A 189 -18.08 7.26 7.91
N SER A 190 -18.06 7.26 6.57
CA SER A 190 -17.51 8.33 5.74
C SER A 190 -17.98 8.20 4.29
N ASP A 191 -17.86 9.26 3.50
CA ASP A 191 -18.12 9.23 2.04
C ASP A 191 -17.02 8.46 1.27
N ASN A 192 -15.96 8.02 1.95
CA ASN A 192 -14.84 7.29 1.35
C ASN A 192 -14.99 5.78 1.58
N THR A 193 -15.40 5.07 0.54
CA THR A 193 -15.59 3.61 0.56
C THR A 193 -14.36 2.83 1.02
N THR A 194 -13.16 3.27 0.63
CA THR A 194 -11.91 2.60 1.01
C THR A 194 -11.62 2.77 2.50
N LEU A 195 -11.93 3.96 3.05
CA LEU A 195 -11.81 4.21 4.48
C LEU A 195 -12.80 3.35 5.28
N ASN A 196 -14.05 3.28 4.83
CA ASN A 196 -15.08 2.45 5.47
C ASN A 196 -14.69 0.98 5.48
N LEU A 197 -14.14 0.48 4.36
CA LEU A 197 -13.64 -0.88 4.25
C LEU A 197 -12.54 -1.16 5.27
N VAL A 198 -11.53 -0.27 5.38
CA VAL A 198 -10.44 -0.39 6.35
C VAL A 198 -11.01 -0.43 7.77
N VAL A 199 -11.76 0.59 8.18
CA VAL A 199 -12.33 0.70 9.54
C VAL A 199 -13.14 -0.53 9.90
N ALA A 200 -14.06 -0.93 9.03
CA ALA A 200 -14.96 -2.05 9.31
C ALA A 200 -14.22 -3.39 9.32
N THR A 201 -13.26 -3.62 8.43
CA THR A 201 -12.45 -4.85 8.41
C THR A 201 -11.69 -5.02 9.73
N TYR A 202 -11.02 -3.98 10.20
CA TYR A 202 -10.22 -4.05 11.42
C TYR A 202 -11.08 -4.14 12.67
N GLN A 203 -12.27 -3.51 12.70
CA GLN A 203 -13.21 -3.63 13.82
C GLN A 203 -13.90 -5.01 13.89
N VAL A 204 -14.12 -5.66 12.76
CA VAL A 204 -14.67 -7.03 12.73
C VAL A 204 -13.60 -8.06 13.09
N ALA A 205 -12.35 -7.83 12.67
CA ALA A 205 -11.25 -8.76 12.93
C ALA A 205 -10.82 -8.81 14.40
N VAL A 206 -10.90 -7.69 15.12
CA VAL A 206 -10.40 -7.61 16.49
C VAL A 206 -11.24 -6.66 17.35
N PRO A 207 -11.25 -6.82 18.70
CA PRO A 207 -11.86 -5.87 19.60
C PRO A 207 -11.36 -4.44 19.33
N HIS A 208 -12.21 -3.45 19.54
CA HIS A 208 -11.98 -2.04 19.20
C HIS A 208 -10.59 -1.50 19.62
N GLN A 209 -10.11 -1.87 20.80
CA GLN A 209 -8.79 -1.47 21.31
C GLN A 209 -7.61 -2.04 20.49
N ASN A 210 -7.77 -3.25 19.95
CA ASN A 210 -6.76 -3.92 19.13
C ASN A 210 -6.81 -3.45 17.66
N ALA A 211 -7.97 -2.99 17.18
CA ALA A 211 -8.14 -2.46 15.82
C ALA A 211 -7.28 -1.22 15.59
N LEU A 212 -7.18 -0.35 16.60
CA LEU A 212 -6.28 0.81 16.58
C LEU A 212 -4.82 0.40 16.36
N GLY A 213 -4.36 -0.65 17.04
CA GLY A 213 -2.98 -1.15 16.89
C GLY A 213 -2.65 -1.54 15.45
N LEU A 214 -3.57 -2.22 14.77
CA LEU A 214 -3.39 -2.63 13.37
C LEU A 214 -3.39 -1.45 12.41
N ILE A 215 -4.27 -0.46 12.62
CA ILE A 215 -4.31 0.76 11.81
C ILE A 215 -3.04 1.59 12.02
N ILE A 216 -2.51 1.65 13.25
CA ILE A 216 -1.24 2.31 13.54
C ILE A 216 -0.07 1.60 12.85
N LEU A 217 -0.05 0.27 12.80
CA LEU A 217 0.96 -0.48 12.03
C LEU A 217 0.90 -0.15 10.54
N LEU A 218 -0.31 -0.05 9.97
CA LEU A 218 -0.51 0.36 8.58
C LEU A 218 -0.07 1.81 8.35
N LEU A 219 -0.33 2.71 9.30
CA LEU A 219 0.09 4.11 9.26
C LEU A 219 1.63 4.23 9.29
N LEU A 220 2.30 3.41 10.10
CA LEU A 220 3.75 3.36 10.16
C LEU A 220 4.34 2.82 8.84
N ASN A 221 3.72 1.79 8.27
CA ASN A 221 4.14 1.20 7.01
C ASN A 221 4.11 2.24 5.88
N ILE A 222 2.98 2.94 5.70
CA ILE A 222 2.85 3.96 4.65
C ILE A 222 3.73 5.19 4.89
N TYR A 223 3.99 5.54 6.16
CA TYR A 223 4.93 6.61 6.50
C TYR A 223 6.33 6.32 5.99
N PHE A 224 6.84 5.12 6.26
CA PHE A 224 8.17 4.70 5.80
C PHE A 224 8.22 4.51 4.28
N ALA A 225 7.16 3.98 3.67
CA ALA A 225 7.05 3.87 2.21
C ALA A 225 7.15 5.24 1.53
N GLY A 226 6.42 6.26 2.04
CA GLY A 226 6.48 7.63 1.54
C GLY A 226 7.87 8.26 1.68
N LEU A 227 8.53 8.09 2.82
CA LEU A 227 9.88 8.58 3.05
C LEU A 227 10.90 7.92 2.09
N SER A 228 10.81 6.59 1.89
CA SER A 228 11.67 5.87 0.95
C SER A 228 11.42 6.28 -0.51
N SER A 229 10.16 6.48 -0.92
CA SER A 229 9.80 6.99 -2.26
C SER A 229 10.42 8.36 -2.54
N LEU A 230 10.31 9.28 -1.58
CA LEU A 230 10.88 10.62 -1.72
C LEU A 230 12.40 10.58 -1.77
N THR A 231 13.02 9.72 -0.96
CA THR A 231 14.47 9.47 -0.98
C THR A 231 14.93 9.01 -2.36
N ALA A 232 14.27 7.98 -2.92
CA ALA A 232 14.60 7.47 -4.25
C ALA A 232 14.41 8.54 -5.32
N SER A 233 13.29 9.26 -5.29
CA SER A 233 13.00 10.34 -6.25
C SER A 233 14.03 11.46 -6.21
N SER A 234 14.54 11.82 -5.02
CA SER A 234 15.56 12.86 -4.87
C SER A 234 16.94 12.50 -5.41
N ARG A 235 17.20 11.22 -5.71
CA ARG A 235 18.47 10.70 -6.23
C ARG A 235 18.46 10.42 -7.73
N ILE A 236 17.28 10.40 -8.35
CA ILE A 236 17.10 10.17 -9.80
C ILE A 236 17.03 11.51 -10.56
N GLY A 237 16.90 12.63 -9.83
CA GLY A 237 16.86 13.99 -10.38
C GLY A 237 18.22 14.66 -10.51
#